data_AF-A0A2T4ULI3-F1
#
_entry.id   AF-A0A2T4ULI3-F1
#
_cell.length_a   1.000
_cell.length_b   1.000
_cell.length_c   1.000
_cell.angle_alpha   90.00
_cell.angle_beta   90.00
_cell.angle_gamma   90.00
#
_symmetry.space_group_name_H-M   'P 1'
#
loop_
_entity.id
_entity.type
_entity.pdbx_description
1 polymer ?
#
loop_
_entity_poly.entity_id
_entity_poly.type
_entity_poly.pdbx_seq_one_letter_code
_entity_poly.pdbx_strand_id
1 'polypeptide(L)'
;MAASKNVFVSKPNALNGNQRAFWDKLAHVLDQRSLIPRTLGETDYPNAAPIEAVRRLLSECEGALVLGLAQLDVGQGVRKAGSDAEADASGSRWPTAWNHIEAAMAYVMEKPLLIVHEPGVEGGIFDVGNTDRYIHKAELTVEWLDSPRFLQPLNEWFLELHAT
;
A
#
# COMPACT_ATOMS: atom_id res chain seq x y z
N MET A 1 -5.63 -28.45 0.76
CA MET A 1 -5.98 -27.03 0.94
C MET A 1 -4.68 -26.27 1.09
N ALA A 2 -4.47 -25.19 0.33
CA ALA A 2 -3.31 -24.33 0.55
C ALA A 2 -3.40 -23.74 1.97
N ALA A 3 -2.28 -23.67 2.68
CA ALA A 3 -2.24 -23.03 3.99
C ALA A 3 -2.49 -21.52 3.84
N SER A 4 -3.25 -20.93 4.77
CA SER A 4 -3.45 -19.48 4.80
C SER A 4 -2.13 -18.76 5.06
N LYS A 5 -1.96 -17.57 4.47
CA LYS A 5 -0.74 -16.75 4.60
C LYS A 5 -1.07 -15.37 5.14
N ASN A 6 -0.24 -14.86 6.05
CA ASN A 6 -0.34 -13.50 6.55
C ASN A 6 0.27 -12.53 5.54
N VAL A 7 -0.48 -11.49 5.16
CA VAL A 7 0.04 -10.42 4.32
C VAL A 7 -0.03 -9.12 5.08
N PHE A 8 1.10 -8.42 5.15
CA PHE A 8 1.14 -7.09 5.76
C PHE A 8 0.37 -6.13 4.86
N VAL A 9 -0.59 -5.40 5.41
CA VAL A 9 -1.32 -4.38 4.67
C VAL A 9 -1.02 -3.01 5.25
N SER A 10 -0.30 -2.21 4.46
CA SER A 10 -0.03 -0.81 4.75
C SER A 10 -1.15 0.04 4.18
N LYS A 11 -2.05 0.56 5.03
CA LYS A 11 -3.12 1.46 4.61
C LYS A 11 -3.45 2.47 5.72
N PRO A 12 -4.02 3.64 5.40
CA PRO A 12 -4.55 4.51 6.44
C PRO A 12 -5.72 3.86 7.20
N ASN A 13 -5.84 4.19 8.48
CA ASN A 13 -6.94 3.70 9.33
C ASN A 13 -8.24 4.49 9.11
N ALA A 14 -8.13 5.76 8.71
CA ALA A 14 -9.27 6.60 8.36
C ALA A 14 -9.48 6.56 6.84
N LEU A 15 -10.60 5.98 6.41
CA LEU A 15 -10.97 5.86 5.00
C LEU A 15 -12.25 6.65 4.71
N ASN A 16 -12.27 7.38 3.60
CA ASN A 16 -13.51 7.94 3.06
C ASN A 16 -14.42 6.84 2.48
N GLY A 17 -15.64 7.19 2.05
CA GLY A 17 -16.61 6.20 1.56
C GLY A 17 -16.12 5.36 0.38
N ASN A 18 -15.46 5.97 -0.60
CA ASN A 18 -14.94 5.28 -1.78
C ASN A 18 -13.75 4.37 -1.41
N GLN A 19 -12.82 4.90 -0.61
CA GLN A 19 -11.67 4.15 -0.10
C GLN A 19 -12.10 2.94 0.74
N ARG A 20 -13.16 3.09 1.54
CA ARG A 20 -13.74 1.99 2.33
C ARG A 20 -14.36 0.93 1.43
N ALA A 21 -15.20 1.31 0.47
CA ALA A 21 -15.80 0.36 -0.48
C ALA A 21 -14.73 -0.40 -1.27
N PHE A 22 -13.68 0.29 -1.70
CA PHE A 22 -12.51 -0.31 -2.35
C PHE A 22 -11.82 -1.32 -1.42
N TRP A 23 -11.51 -0.94 -0.18
CA TRP A 23 -10.87 -1.82 0.79
C TRP A 23 -11.73 -3.05 1.10
N ASP A 24 -13.03 -2.89 1.31
CA ASP A 24 -13.93 -4.01 1.68
C ASP A 24 -13.99 -5.05 0.56
N LYS A 25 -14.08 -4.62 -0.71
CA LYS A 25 -14.00 -5.51 -1.87
C LYS A 25 -12.62 -6.17 -1.98
N LEU A 26 -11.54 -5.42 -1.80
CA LEU A 26 -10.18 -5.96 -1.87
C LEU A 26 -9.91 -6.98 -0.75
N ALA A 27 -10.34 -6.70 0.48
CA ALA A 27 -10.24 -7.63 1.60
C ALA A 27 -10.96 -8.96 1.29
N HIS A 28 -12.13 -8.90 0.65
CA HIS A 28 -12.82 -10.11 0.18
C HIS A 28 -12.02 -10.87 -0.89
N VAL A 29 -11.39 -10.17 -1.83
CA VAL A 29 -10.52 -10.75 -2.87
C VAL A 29 -9.28 -11.44 -2.27
N LEU A 30 -8.72 -10.89 -1.20
CA LEU A 30 -7.62 -11.49 -0.43
C LEU A 30 -8.08 -12.74 0.34
N ASP A 31 -9.21 -12.66 1.02
CA ASP A 31 -9.80 -13.79 1.78
C ASP A 31 -10.11 -14.99 0.87
N GLN A 32 -10.67 -14.76 -0.32
CA GLN A 32 -10.89 -15.80 -1.34
C GLN A 32 -9.60 -16.52 -1.77
N ARG A 33 -8.44 -15.89 -1.58
CA ARG A 33 -7.10 -16.44 -1.86
C ARG A 33 -6.41 -16.99 -0.62
N SER A 34 -7.13 -17.11 0.51
CA SER A 34 -6.57 -17.53 1.81
C SER A 34 -5.44 -16.61 2.29
N LEU A 35 -5.46 -15.33 1.90
CA LEU A 35 -4.55 -14.32 2.41
C LEU A 35 -5.21 -13.59 3.58
N ILE A 36 -4.53 -13.57 4.72
CA ILE A 36 -4.98 -12.95 5.97
C ILE A 36 -4.31 -11.58 6.07
N PRO A 37 -5.03 -10.47 5.83
CA PRO A 37 -4.46 -9.13 5.95
C PRO A 37 -4.13 -8.79 7.41
N ARG A 38 -2.96 -8.20 7.63
CA ARG A 38 -2.46 -7.76 8.94
C ARG A 38 -2.06 -6.29 8.87
N THR A 39 -2.73 -5.45 9.65
CA THR A 39 -2.57 -3.99 9.65
C THR A 39 -2.31 -3.49 11.06
N LEU A 40 -1.23 -2.70 11.21
CA LEU A 40 -0.88 -2.09 12.48
C LEU A 40 -1.93 -1.06 12.91
N GLY A 41 -2.41 -1.17 14.15
CA GLY A 41 -3.44 -0.30 14.72
C GLY A 41 -4.88 -0.64 14.29
N GLU A 42 -5.08 -1.75 13.57
CA GLU A 42 -6.42 -2.25 13.21
C GLU A 42 -6.61 -3.72 13.60
N THR A 43 -5.74 -4.61 13.13
CA THR A 43 -5.72 -6.02 13.55
C THR A 43 -4.70 -6.28 14.64
N ASP A 44 -3.63 -5.47 14.68
CA ASP A 44 -2.46 -5.67 15.52
C ASP A 44 -2.17 -4.42 16.36
N TYR A 45 -2.14 -4.59 17.68
CA TYR A 45 -1.98 -3.49 18.65
C TYR A 45 -0.78 -3.75 19.58
N PRO A 46 0.45 -3.56 19.11
CA PRO A 46 1.64 -3.88 19.88
C PRO A 46 1.95 -2.82 20.94
N ASN A 47 2.47 -3.27 22.08
CA ASN A 47 3.02 -2.41 23.14
C ASN A 47 4.49 -2.00 22.89
N ALA A 48 4.94 -2.07 21.64
CA ALA A 48 6.31 -1.76 21.24
C ALA A 48 6.40 -0.40 20.55
N ALA A 49 7.62 0.13 20.40
CA ALA A 49 7.85 1.30 19.58
C ALA A 49 7.35 1.05 18.13
N PRO A 50 6.68 2.01 17.48
CA PRO A 50 5.99 1.79 16.21
C PRO A 50 6.84 1.16 15.09
N ILE A 51 8.09 1.59 14.92
CA ILE A 51 8.99 1.06 13.88
C ILE A 51 9.34 -0.41 14.14
N GLU A 52 9.61 -0.77 15.39
CA GLU A 52 9.90 -2.16 15.78
C GLU A 52 8.65 -3.04 15.65
N ALA A 53 7.49 -2.49 15.97
CA ALA A 53 6.20 -3.13 15.75
C ALA A 53 5.95 -3.47 14.27
N VAL A 54 6.19 -2.52 13.36
CA VAL A 54 6.13 -2.75 11.91
C VAL A 54 7.10 -3.86 11.51
N ARG A 55 8.37 -3.76 11.92
CA ARG A 55 9.42 -4.73 11.58
C ARG A 55 9.05 -6.15 12.01
N ARG A 56 8.55 -6.29 13.24
CA ARG A 56 8.11 -7.58 13.77
C ARG A 56 6.91 -8.10 12.98
N LEU A 57 5.89 -7.29 12.75
CA LEU A 57 4.70 -7.73 12.02
C LEU A 57 5.03 -8.15 10.58
N LEU A 58 5.88 -7.39 9.87
CA LEU A 58 6.40 -7.76 8.55
C LEU A 58 7.17 -9.08 8.58
N SER A 59 7.93 -9.37 9.64
CA SER A 59 8.64 -10.65 9.76
C SER A 59 7.70 -11.86 9.91
N GLU A 60 6.49 -11.64 10.44
CA GLU A 60 5.43 -12.63 10.61
C GLU A 60 4.52 -12.77 9.37
N CYS A 61 4.77 -11.98 8.31
CA CYS A 61 4.02 -11.99 7.05
C CYS A 61 4.88 -12.53 5.89
N GLU A 62 4.22 -13.20 4.93
CA GLU A 62 4.85 -13.74 3.72
C GLU A 62 5.11 -12.65 2.66
N GLY A 63 4.43 -11.50 2.75
CA GLY A 63 4.66 -10.35 1.88
C GLY A 63 3.90 -9.11 2.34
N ALA A 64 3.95 -8.06 1.53
CA ALA A 64 3.33 -6.77 1.84
C ALA A 64 2.52 -6.21 0.67
N LEU A 65 1.36 -5.64 0.99
CA LEU A 65 0.51 -4.86 0.11
C LEU A 65 0.43 -3.43 0.66
N VAL A 66 0.82 -2.45 -0.16
CA VAL A 66 0.81 -1.04 0.22
C VAL A 66 -0.27 -0.31 -0.55
N LEU A 67 -1.19 0.30 0.19
CA LEU A 67 -2.31 1.09 -0.32
C LEU A 67 -2.06 2.57 -0.04
N GLY A 68 -1.52 3.27 -1.05
CA GLY A 68 -1.30 4.72 -1.05
C GLY A 68 -2.60 5.48 -1.26
N LEU A 69 -3.49 5.47 -0.26
CA LEU A 69 -4.77 6.17 -0.29
C LEU A 69 -4.58 7.59 0.23
N ALA A 70 -5.17 8.59 -0.44
CA ALA A 70 -5.00 9.99 -0.06
C ALA A 70 -5.55 10.26 1.35
N GLN A 71 -4.79 11.01 2.15
CA GLN A 71 -5.13 11.45 3.51
C GLN A 71 -5.02 12.97 3.66
N LEU A 72 -4.31 13.63 2.74
CA LEU A 72 -4.20 15.08 2.68
C LEU A 72 -4.47 15.55 1.25
N ASP A 73 -5.46 16.43 1.10
CA ASP A 73 -5.72 17.17 -0.14
C ASP A 73 -5.11 18.57 -0.02
N VAL A 74 -4.17 18.90 -0.91
CA VAL A 74 -3.50 20.21 -0.92
C VAL A 74 -4.28 21.17 -1.80
N GLY A 75 -5.05 22.09 -1.19
CA GLY A 75 -5.77 23.12 -1.95
C GLY A 75 -4.83 24.10 -2.65
N GLN A 76 -3.84 24.62 -1.92
CA GLN A 76 -2.74 25.43 -2.46
C GLN A 76 -1.44 25.02 -1.77
N GLY A 77 -0.36 24.91 -2.54
CA GLY A 77 0.94 24.55 -2.00
C GLY A 77 2.08 24.79 -2.96
N VAL A 78 3.28 24.93 -2.40
CA VAL A 78 4.53 25.06 -3.16
C VAL A 78 5.48 23.96 -2.72
N ARG A 79 5.96 23.16 -3.66
CA ARG A 79 7.02 22.17 -3.44
C ARG A 79 8.37 22.84 -3.50
N LYS A 80 9.26 22.46 -2.57
CA LYS A 80 10.67 22.91 -2.52
C LYS A 80 10.80 24.44 -2.64
N ALA A 81 9.98 25.15 -1.87
CA ALA A 81 9.90 26.60 -1.92
C ALA A 81 11.28 27.26 -1.69
N GLY A 82 11.62 28.24 -2.52
CA GLY A 82 12.90 28.95 -2.51
C GLY A 82 14.06 28.19 -3.15
N SER A 83 13.82 27.09 -3.85
CA SER A 83 14.87 26.35 -4.58
C SER A 83 14.71 26.45 -6.10
N ASP A 84 15.76 26.11 -6.85
CA ASP A 84 15.71 26.03 -8.32
C ASP A 84 14.74 24.95 -8.83
N ALA A 85 14.26 24.07 -7.95
CA ALA A 85 13.28 23.03 -8.24
C ALA A 85 11.91 23.34 -7.61
N GLU A 86 11.64 24.61 -7.29
CA GLU A 86 10.33 25.06 -6.83
C GLU A 86 9.25 24.73 -7.87
N ALA A 87 8.12 24.21 -7.41
CA ALA A 87 7.00 23.85 -8.28
C ALA A 87 5.66 24.05 -7.55
N ASP A 88 4.60 24.30 -8.33
CA ASP A 88 3.24 24.29 -7.81
C ASP A 88 2.87 22.88 -7.32
N ALA A 89 2.32 22.80 -6.12
CA ALA A 89 1.84 21.58 -5.49
C ALA A 89 0.34 21.61 -5.23
N SER A 90 -0.35 22.64 -5.71
CA SER A 90 -1.80 22.79 -5.60
C SER A 90 -2.51 21.63 -6.32
N GLY A 91 -3.54 21.08 -5.68
CA GLY A 91 -4.27 19.90 -6.14
C GLY A 91 -3.56 18.56 -5.90
N SER A 92 -2.34 18.55 -5.34
CA SER A 92 -1.67 17.29 -5.02
C SER A 92 -2.31 16.57 -3.82
N ARG A 93 -2.19 15.24 -3.81
CA ARG A 93 -2.76 14.38 -2.78
C ARG A 93 -1.67 13.55 -2.14
N TRP A 94 -1.61 13.55 -0.82
CA TRP A 94 -0.58 12.81 -0.10
C TRP A 94 -1.20 11.68 0.73
N PRO A 95 -0.57 10.49 0.72
CA PRO A 95 -0.97 9.39 1.57
C PRO A 95 -0.37 9.57 2.97
N THR A 96 -0.52 8.56 3.81
CA THR A 96 0.19 8.54 5.10
C THR A 96 1.69 8.33 4.88
N ALA A 97 2.52 9.05 5.63
CA ALA A 97 3.98 8.84 5.62
C ALA A 97 4.38 7.41 6.01
N TRP A 98 3.52 6.70 6.76
CA TRP A 98 3.70 5.30 7.12
C TRP A 98 3.80 4.38 5.90
N ASN A 99 3.09 4.67 4.80
CA ASN A 99 3.20 3.86 3.59
C ASN A 99 4.65 3.81 3.06
N HIS A 100 5.37 4.94 3.12
CA HIS A 100 6.77 4.96 2.68
C HIS A 100 7.67 4.14 3.61
N ILE A 101 7.48 4.25 4.92
CA ILE A 101 8.26 3.53 5.93
C ILE A 101 8.05 2.03 5.79
N GLU A 102 6.79 1.60 5.75
CA GLU A 102 6.40 0.19 5.71
C GLU A 102 6.81 -0.46 4.39
N ALA A 103 6.63 0.24 3.26
CA ALA A 103 7.05 -0.26 1.96
C ALA A 103 8.58 -0.39 1.85
N ALA A 104 9.33 0.63 2.30
CA ALA A 104 10.78 0.58 2.29
C ALA A 104 11.31 -0.54 3.19
N MET A 105 10.68 -0.77 4.34
CA MET A 105 11.04 -1.86 5.24
C MET A 105 10.75 -3.23 4.62
N ALA A 106 9.57 -3.42 4.03
CA ALA A 106 9.23 -4.64 3.30
C ALA A 106 10.24 -4.92 2.17
N TYR A 107 10.62 -3.86 1.42
CA TYR A 107 11.61 -3.93 0.35
C TYR A 107 12.99 -4.40 0.85
N VAL A 108 13.51 -3.76 1.90
CA VAL A 108 14.82 -4.10 2.49
C VAL A 108 14.81 -5.50 3.13
N MET A 109 13.65 -5.94 3.63
CA MET A 109 13.46 -7.30 4.14
C MET A 109 13.20 -8.34 3.04
N GLU A 110 13.34 -7.96 1.77
CA GLU A 110 13.17 -8.81 0.59
C GLU A 110 11.78 -9.50 0.54
N LYS A 111 10.76 -8.87 1.14
CA LYS A 111 9.39 -9.36 1.09
C LYS A 111 8.79 -9.11 -0.30
N PRO A 112 8.04 -10.06 -0.88
CA PRO A 112 7.19 -9.80 -2.03
C PRO A 112 6.29 -8.59 -1.77
N LEU A 113 6.36 -7.59 -2.64
CA LEU A 113 5.79 -6.26 -2.41
C LEU A 113 4.91 -5.84 -3.60
N LEU A 114 3.64 -5.55 -3.31
CA LEU A 114 2.69 -4.96 -4.26
C LEU A 114 2.29 -3.57 -3.76
N ILE A 115 2.45 -2.55 -4.62
CA ILE A 115 2.10 -1.16 -4.29
C ILE A 115 0.96 -0.73 -5.19
N VAL A 116 -0.12 -0.27 -4.57
CA VAL A 116 -1.33 0.24 -5.23
C VAL A 116 -1.63 1.62 -4.66
N HIS A 117 -1.83 2.63 -5.49
CA HIS A 117 -2.06 3.99 -4.98
C HIS A 117 -3.18 4.74 -5.71
N GLU A 118 -3.79 5.68 -5.00
CA GLU A 118 -4.84 6.57 -5.50
C GLU A 118 -4.32 7.48 -6.63
N PRO A 119 -5.14 7.85 -7.62
CA PRO A 119 -4.77 8.87 -8.58
C PRO A 119 -4.37 10.19 -7.90
N GLY A 120 -3.20 10.71 -8.26
CA GLY A 120 -2.68 11.96 -7.71
C GLY A 120 -1.78 11.77 -6.47
N VAL A 121 -1.72 10.56 -5.92
CA VAL A 121 -0.65 10.16 -4.99
C VAL A 121 0.61 9.87 -5.80
N GLU A 122 1.71 10.51 -5.39
CA GLU A 122 3.02 10.49 -6.05
C GLU A 122 4.11 10.69 -5.00
N GLY A 123 5.37 10.48 -5.39
CA GLY A 123 6.54 10.66 -4.54
C GLY A 123 7.04 9.35 -3.93
N GLY A 124 8.37 9.23 -3.83
CA GLY A 124 9.02 8.17 -3.08
C GLY A 124 8.64 6.78 -3.60
N ILE A 125 8.14 5.90 -2.73
CA ILE A 125 7.80 4.53 -3.12
C ILE A 125 6.69 4.42 -4.20
N PHE A 126 5.94 5.50 -4.45
CA PHE A 126 4.87 5.51 -5.45
C PHE A 126 5.34 5.92 -6.84
N ASP A 127 6.56 6.45 -6.99
CA ASP A 127 7.07 6.84 -8.30
C ASP A 127 7.64 5.63 -9.05
N VAL A 128 7.23 5.47 -10.31
CA VAL A 128 7.72 4.39 -11.19
C VAL A 128 9.24 4.48 -11.34
N GLY A 129 9.92 3.34 -11.17
CA GLY A 129 11.37 3.22 -11.30
C GLY A 129 12.15 3.43 -9.99
N ASN A 130 11.50 3.82 -8.89
CA ASN A 130 12.15 3.87 -7.58
C ASN A 130 12.34 2.49 -6.94
N THR A 131 11.60 1.48 -7.40
CA THR A 131 11.82 0.07 -7.07
C THR A 131 11.67 -0.77 -8.33
N ASP A 132 12.21 -1.98 -8.33
CA ASP A 132 11.97 -3.03 -9.31
C ASP A 132 10.62 -3.76 -9.10
N ARG A 133 9.79 -3.27 -8.18
CA ARG A 133 8.54 -3.91 -7.76
C ARG A 133 7.32 -3.32 -8.46
N TYR A 134 6.21 -4.05 -8.37
CA TYR A 134 4.93 -3.72 -8.97
C TYR A 134 4.31 -2.46 -8.35
N ILE A 135 4.37 -1.34 -9.08
CA ILE A 135 3.70 -0.09 -8.73
C ILE A 135 2.51 0.10 -9.66
N HIS A 136 1.30 0.07 -9.10
CA HIS A 136 0.05 0.20 -9.85
C HIS A 136 -0.74 1.42 -9.40
N LYS A 137 -0.98 2.32 -10.34
CA LYS A 137 -1.95 3.40 -10.17
C LYS A 137 -3.36 2.81 -10.26
N ALA A 138 -4.11 2.86 -9.16
CA ALA A 138 -5.48 2.39 -9.11
C ALA A 138 -6.46 3.42 -9.64
N GLU A 139 -7.61 2.97 -10.12
CA GLU A 139 -8.78 3.84 -10.32
C GLU A 139 -9.62 3.96 -9.03
N LEU A 140 -9.28 3.17 -7.99
CA LEU A 140 -9.97 3.07 -6.69
C LEU A 140 -11.48 2.87 -6.76
N THR A 141 -11.96 2.21 -7.81
CA THR A 141 -13.35 1.76 -7.94
C THR A 141 -13.45 0.26 -7.66
N VAL A 142 -14.63 -0.19 -7.26
CA VAL A 142 -14.87 -1.63 -7.02
C VAL A 142 -14.82 -2.42 -8.32
N GLU A 143 -15.21 -1.79 -9.44
CA GLU A 143 -15.17 -2.38 -10.79
C GLU A 143 -13.73 -2.58 -11.25
N TRP A 144 -12.82 -1.68 -10.90
CA TRP A 144 -11.41 -1.80 -11.26
C TRP A 144 -10.75 -3.01 -10.60
N LEU A 145 -11.19 -3.40 -9.39
CA LEU A 145 -10.71 -4.62 -8.71
C LEU A 145 -11.10 -5.91 -9.43
N ASP A 146 -12.13 -5.89 -10.28
CA ASP A 146 -12.51 -7.01 -11.13
C ASP A 146 -11.82 -6.95 -12.51
N SER A 147 -11.05 -5.89 -12.79
CA SER A 147 -10.39 -5.70 -14.08
C SER A 147 -9.08 -6.49 -14.20
N PRO A 148 -8.68 -6.91 -15.42
CA PRO A 148 -7.37 -7.52 -15.64
C PRO A 148 -6.20 -6.64 -15.21
N ARG A 149 -6.36 -5.30 -15.27
CA ARG A 149 -5.33 -4.33 -14.87
C ARG A 149 -4.94 -4.45 -13.40
N PHE A 150 -5.86 -4.87 -12.54
CA PHE A 150 -5.59 -5.15 -11.13
C PHE A 150 -5.31 -6.63 -10.89
N LEU A 151 -6.14 -7.52 -11.45
CA LEU A 151 -6.07 -8.95 -11.17
C LEU A 151 -4.76 -9.59 -11.64
N GLN A 152 -4.19 -9.15 -12.77
CA GLN A 152 -2.93 -9.71 -13.25
C GLN A 152 -1.77 -9.43 -12.27
N PRO A 153 -1.46 -8.17 -11.90
CA PRO A 153 -0.45 -7.89 -10.88
C PRO A 153 -0.69 -8.57 -9.54
N LEU A 154 -1.95 -8.60 -9.09
CA LEU A 154 -2.30 -9.28 -7.85
C LEU A 154 -1.98 -10.78 -7.92
N ASN A 155 -2.26 -11.43 -9.04
CA ASN A 155 -1.97 -12.85 -9.24
C ASN A 155 -0.46 -13.10 -9.36
N GLU A 156 0.29 -12.23 -10.02
CA GLU A 156 1.77 -12.31 -10.10
C GLU A 156 2.39 -12.20 -8.70
N TRP A 157 2.01 -11.18 -7.93
CA TRP A 157 2.42 -11.04 -6.54
C TRP A 157 2.01 -12.25 -5.68
N PHE A 158 0.79 -12.78 -5.86
CA PHE A 158 0.34 -13.97 -5.15
C PHE A 158 1.22 -15.20 -5.42
N LEU A 159 1.74 -15.35 -6.65
CA LEU A 159 2.67 -16.42 -6.98
C LEU A 159 4.02 -16.22 -6.27
N GLU A 160 4.52 -14.97 -6.19
CA GLU A 160 5.75 -14.66 -5.45
C GLU A 160 5.65 -15.04 -3.97
N LEU A 161 4.50 -14.80 -3.34
CA LEU A 161 4.25 -15.20 -1.94
C LEU A 161 4.46 -16.71 -1.72
N HIS A 162 4.34 -17.54 -2.77
CA HIS A 162 4.50 -19.00 -2.72
C HIS A 162 5.86 -19.52 -3.15
N ALA A 163 6.72 -18.66 -3.70
CA ALA A 163 8.08 -19.01 -4.09
C ALA A 163 9.07 -18.93 -2.91
N THR A 164 8.75 -18.13 -1.90
CA THR A 164 9.42 -18.05 -0.58
C THR A 164 8.86 -19.02 0.42
#